data_AF-X1VNA4-F1
#
_entry.id   AF-X1VNA4-F1
#
_cell.length_a   1.000
_cell.length_b   1.000
_cell.length_c   1.000
_cell.angle_alpha   90.00
_cell.angle_beta   90.00
_cell.angle_gamma   90.00
#
_symmetry.space_group_name_H-M   'P 1'
#
loop_
_entity.id
_entity.type
_entity.pdbx_description
1 polymer ?
#
loop_
_entity_poly.entity_id
_entity_poly.type
_entity_poly.pdbx_seq_one_letter_code
_entity_poly.pdbx_strand_id
1 'polypeptide(L)'
;MIKDGGNSLLAVGEEAKKMLGRTPRGIFTVRPLKEGVIADFEVTAEMLRYFIKKVHNPNRFTRPSVVICVPSGVTEVEKRAVSEVAYKCGAGRGFLIDEPTAA
;
A
#
# COMPACT_ATOMS: atom_id res chain seq x y z
N MET A 1 0.06 -9.16 1.95
CA MET A 1 -0.86 -9.43 0.83
C MET A 1 -0.59 -10.82 0.28
N ILE A 2 -1.54 -11.37 -0.46
CA ILE A 2 -1.47 -12.70 -1.06
C ILE A 2 -1.63 -12.55 -2.57
N LYS A 3 -0.72 -13.15 -3.33
CA LYS A 3 -0.79 -13.24 -4.80
C LYS A 3 -0.84 -14.70 -5.24
N ASP A 4 -1.43 -14.99 -6.39
CA ASP A 4 -1.33 -16.31 -7.03
C ASP A 4 -0.07 -16.41 -7.92
N GLY A 5 0.17 -17.60 -8.49
CA GLY A 5 1.25 -17.85 -9.43
C GLY A 5 1.11 -17.12 -10.77
N GLY A 6 -0.04 -16.51 -11.04
CA GLY A 6 -0.29 -15.61 -12.18
C GLY A 6 -0.06 -14.14 -11.85
N ASN A 7 0.48 -13.83 -10.67
CA ASN A 7 0.74 -12.48 -10.17
C ASN A 7 -0.53 -11.63 -9.93
N SER A 8 -1.69 -12.28 -9.80
CA SER A 8 -2.96 -11.64 -9.46
C SER A 8 -3.09 -11.43 -7.95
N LEU A 9 -3.61 -10.26 -7.55
CA LEU A 9 -3.89 -9.95 -6.15
C LEU A 9 -5.14 -10.69 -5.65
N LEU A 10 -4.95 -11.63 -4.72
CA LEU A 10 -6.05 -12.38 -4.11
C LEU A 10 -6.59 -11.71 -2.84
N ALA A 11 -5.71 -11.24 -1.97
CA ALA A 11 -6.10 -10.64 -0.70
C ALA A 11 -5.09 -9.63 -0.16
N VAL A 12 -5.59 -8.64 0.58
CA VAL A 12 -4.80 -7.59 1.25
C VAL A 12 -5.28 -7.40 2.68
N GLY A 13 -4.38 -7.02 3.57
CA GLY A 13 -4.69 -6.69 4.97
C GLY A 13 -5.01 -7.94 5.80
N GLU A 14 -6.08 -7.87 6.58
CA GLU A 14 -6.44 -8.92 7.54
C GLU A 14 -6.75 -10.27 6.88
N GLU A 15 -7.41 -10.25 5.71
CA GLU A 15 -7.68 -11.47 4.96
C GLU A 15 -6.38 -12.15 4.50
N ALA A 16 -5.41 -11.36 4.02
CA ALA A 16 -4.08 -11.87 3.71
C ALA A 16 -3.35 -12.41 4.95
N LYS A 17 -3.54 -11.77 6.11
CA LYS A 17 -2.91 -12.18 7.37
C LYS A 17 -3.47 -13.50 7.88
N LYS A 18 -4.79 -13.75 7.75
CA LYS A 18 -5.43 -15.03 8.11
C LYS A 18 -4.93 -16.20 7.26
N MET A 19 -4.50 -15.92 6.03
CA MET A 19 -3.96 -16.91 5.10
C MET A 19 -2.46 -17.20 5.31
N LEU A 20 -1.75 -16.41 6.12
CA LEU A 20 -0.34 -16.66 6.44
C LEU A 20 -0.15 -18.07 7.02
N GLY A 21 0.78 -18.82 6.44
CA GLY A 21 1.06 -20.20 6.85
C GLY A 21 -0.02 -21.22 6.43
N ARG A 22 -1.07 -20.79 5.72
CA ARG A 22 -2.16 -21.63 5.21
C ARG A 22 -2.34 -21.49 3.69
N THR A 23 -1.32 -21.00 2.99
CA THR A 23 -1.33 -20.82 1.53
C THR A 23 -1.01 -22.13 0.81
N PRO A 24 -1.90 -22.65 -0.06
CA PRO A 24 -1.62 -23.81 -0.90
C PRO A 24 -0.51 -23.52 -1.92
N ARG A 25 -0.02 -24.57 -2.59
CA ARG A 25 1.07 -24.48 -3.56
C ARG A 25 0.67 -23.55 -4.72
N GLY A 26 1.53 -22.60 -5.06
CA GLY A 26 1.26 -21.58 -6.09
C GLY A 26 0.59 -20.30 -5.57
N ILE A 27 0.43 -20.14 -4.25
CA ILE A 27 0.02 -18.89 -3.63
C ILE A 27 1.18 -18.33 -2.82
N PHE A 28 1.49 -17.05 -3.03
CA PHE A 28 2.64 -16.37 -2.44
C PHE A 28 2.20 -15.28 -1.47
N THR A 29 2.79 -15.30 -0.28
CA THR A 29 2.63 -14.20 0.67
C THR A 29 3.68 -13.14 0.40
N VAL A 30 3.23 -11.92 0.17
CA VAL A 30 4.10 -10.77 -0.09
C VAL A 30 3.87 -9.71 0.98
N ARG A 31 4.96 -9.16 1.53
CA ARG A 31 4.91 -8.06 2.49
C ARG A 31 5.62 -6.85 1.90
N PRO A 32 4.89 -5.93 1.25
CA PRO A 32 5.48 -4.82 0.48
C PRO A 32 6.17 -3.76 1.33
N LEU A 33 5.84 -3.69 2.63
CA LEU A 33 6.42 -2.76 3.59
C LEU A 33 7.15 -3.52 4.69
N LYS A 34 8.39 -3.13 4.96
CA LYS A 34 9.21 -3.65 6.07
C LYS A 34 9.83 -2.47 6.81
N GLU A 35 9.56 -2.38 8.12
CA GLU A 35 10.09 -1.31 8.99
C GLU A 35 9.80 0.11 8.47
N GLY A 36 8.60 0.32 7.91
CA GLY A 36 8.21 1.61 7.33
C GLY A 36 8.83 1.90 5.96
N VAL A 37 9.76 1.07 5.47
CA VAL A 37 10.38 1.21 4.15
C VAL A 37 9.62 0.39 3.11
N ILE A 38 9.51 0.94 1.90
CA ILE A 38 8.96 0.26 0.74
C ILE A 38 9.99 -0.77 0.23
N ALA A 39 9.66 -2.04 0.37
CA ALA A 39 10.50 -3.13 -0.14
C ALA A 39 10.28 -3.35 -1.65
N ASP A 40 9.07 -3.09 -2.14
CA ASP A 40 8.71 -3.19 -3.55
C ASP A 40 7.63 -2.14 -3.88
N PHE A 41 7.96 -1.21 -4.78
CA PHE A 41 7.09 -0.10 -5.14
C PHE A 41 5.82 -0.53 -5.88
N GLU A 42 5.93 -1.49 -6.78
CA GLU A 42 4.80 -1.92 -7.62
C GLU A 42 3.76 -2.67 -6.77
N VAL A 43 4.25 -3.57 -5.93
CA VAL A 43 3.43 -4.32 -4.97
C VAL A 43 2.83 -3.38 -3.92
N THR A 44 3.58 -2.37 -3.44
CA THR A 44 3.05 -1.36 -2.51
C THR A 44 1.95 -0.52 -3.17
N ALA A 45 2.13 -0.12 -4.42
CA ALA A 45 1.13 0.64 -5.17
C ALA A 45 -0.17 -0.16 -5.32
N GLU A 46 -0.07 -1.45 -5.62
CA GLU A 46 -1.21 -2.34 -5.72
C GLU A 46 -1.97 -2.44 -4.37
N MET A 47 -1.23 -2.56 -3.27
CA MET A 47 -1.79 -2.55 -1.91
C MET A 47 -2.48 -1.22 -1.57
N LEU A 48 -1.84 -0.08 -1.85
CA LEU A 48 -2.40 1.25 -1.59
C LEU A 48 -3.67 1.49 -2.43
N ARG A 49 -3.64 1.11 -3.70
CA ARG A 49 -4.81 1.19 -4.60
C ARG A 49 -5.98 0.38 -4.05
N TYR A 50 -5.73 -0.83 -3.56
CA TYR A 50 -6.75 -1.65 -2.91
C TYR A 50 -7.35 -0.93 -1.69
N PHE A 51 -6.52 -0.43 -0.77
CA PHE A 51 -7.01 0.24 0.43
C PHE A 51 -7.78 1.52 0.13
N ILE A 52 -7.29 2.37 -0.77
CA ILE A 52 -7.99 3.59 -1.19
C ILE A 52 -9.34 3.23 -1.80
N LYS A 53 -9.40 2.26 -2.73
CA LYS A 53 -10.68 1.81 -3.32
C LYS A 53 -11.62 1.16 -2.30
N LYS A 54 -11.08 0.47 -1.29
CA LYS A 54 -11.88 -0.18 -0.25
C LYS A 54 -12.59 0.83 0.65
N VAL A 55 -11.94 1.95 0.96
CA VAL A 55 -12.52 3.01 1.81
C VAL A 55 -13.26 4.08 1.01
N HIS A 56 -12.91 4.27 -0.26
CA HIS A 56 -13.47 5.29 -1.12
C HIS A 56 -14.56 4.72 -2.04
N ASN A 57 -15.79 5.22 -1.93
CA ASN A 57 -16.90 4.76 -2.75
C ASN A 57 -16.72 5.20 -4.23
N PRO A 58 -16.69 4.27 -5.20
CA PRO A 58 -16.50 4.58 -6.61
C PRO A 58 -17.61 5.47 -7.22
N ASN A 59 -18.79 5.58 -6.57
CA ASN A 59 -19.88 6.45 -7.03
C ASN A 59 -19.66 7.94 -6.70
N ARG A 60 -18.59 8.29 -5.97
CA ARG A 60 -18.25 9.68 -5.67
C ARG A 60 -17.13 10.12 -6.61
N PHE A 61 -17.41 11.12 -7.46
CA PHE A 61 -16.46 11.73 -8.41
C PHE A 61 -15.36 12.59 -7.73
N THR A 62 -15.00 12.25 -6.49
CA THR A 62 -14.13 13.06 -5.63
C THR A 62 -12.84 12.32 -5.33
N ARG A 63 -11.67 12.96 -5.54
CA ARG A 63 -10.40 12.33 -5.19
C ARG A 63 -10.08 12.57 -3.70
N PRO A 64 -9.87 11.54 -2.87
CA PRO A 64 -9.59 11.72 -1.45
C PRO A 64 -8.21 12.36 -1.22
N SER A 65 -8.08 13.19 -0.19
CA SER A 65 -6.76 13.60 0.32
C SER A 65 -6.24 12.52 1.26
N VAL A 66 -5.00 12.08 1.06
CA VAL A 66 -4.38 10.98 1.81
C VAL A 66 -3.15 11.53 2.54
N VAL A 67 -3.01 11.16 3.81
CA VAL A 67 -1.83 11.41 4.62
C VAL A 67 -1.13 10.08 4.84
N ILE A 68 0.18 10.02 4.60
CA ILE A 68 0.99 8.80 4.72
C ILE A 68 2.12 9.07 5.70
N CYS A 69 2.18 8.29 6.77
CA CYS A 69 3.29 8.30 7.69
C CYS A 69 4.47 7.53 7.07
N VAL A 70 5.66 8.12 7.09
CA VAL A 70 6.91 7.49 6.64
C VAL A 70 7.94 7.56 7.76
N PRO A 71 8.84 6.57 7.88
CA PRO A 71 9.87 6.59 8.90
C PRO A 71 10.85 7.76 8.66
N SER A 72 11.45 8.28 9.73
CA SER A 72 12.38 9.42 9.67
C SER A 72 13.63 9.16 8.80
N GLY A 73 14.00 7.90 8.62
CA GLY A 73 15.14 7.46 7.80
C GLY A 73 14.86 7.33 6.30
N VAL A 74 13.67 7.69 5.82
CA VAL A 74 13.33 7.56 4.39
C VAL A 74 14.01 8.67 3.57
N THR A 75 14.52 8.31 2.39
CA THR A 75 15.20 9.24 1.49
C THR A 75 14.21 10.13 0.74
N GLU A 76 14.65 11.29 0.25
CA GLU A 76 13.81 12.21 -0.52
C GLU A 76 13.25 11.57 -1.81
N VAL A 77 14.02 10.66 -2.43
CA VAL A 77 13.58 9.92 -3.62
C VAL A 77 12.43 8.97 -3.29
N GLU A 78 12.53 8.27 -2.15
CA GLU A 78 11.47 7.39 -1.66
C GLU A 78 10.23 8.18 -1.25
N LYS A 79 10.38 9.33 -0.56
CA LYS A 79 9.27 10.25 -0.25
C LYS A 79 8.53 10.65 -1.52
N ARG A 80 9.26 11.07 -2.56
CA ARG A 80 8.66 11.46 -3.84
C ARG A 80 7.92 10.29 -4.51
N ALA A 81 8.52 9.10 -4.49
CA ALA A 81 7.90 7.89 -5.05
C ALA A 81 6.61 7.50 -4.32
N VAL A 82 6.58 7.58 -2.99
CA VAL A 82 5.37 7.32 -2.17
C VAL A 82 4.24 8.29 -2.56
N SER A 83 4.55 9.58 -2.65
CA SER A 83 3.58 10.62 -3.03
C SER A 83 3.02 10.40 -4.44
N GLU A 84 3.89 10.05 -5.39
CA GLU A 84 3.49 9.78 -6.77
C GLU A 84 2.61 8.53 -6.87
N VAL A 85 2.98 7.46 -6.15
CA VAL A 85 2.19 6.24 -6.06
C VAL A 85 0.81 6.53 -5.48
N ALA A 86 0.73 7.30 -4.39
CA ALA A 86 -0.54 7.68 -3.77
C ALA A 86 -1.45 8.42 -4.77
N TYR A 87 -0.89 9.37 -5.51
CA TYR A 87 -1.61 10.10 -6.57
C TYR A 87 -2.12 9.18 -7.69
N LYS A 88 -1.26 8.28 -8.19
CA LYS A 88 -1.63 7.26 -9.20
C LYS A 88 -2.66 6.25 -8.71
N CYS A 89 -2.75 6.05 -7.40
CA CYS A 89 -3.72 5.13 -6.77
C CYS A 89 -5.11 5.76 -6.58
N GLY A 90 -5.29 7.04 -6.93
CA GLY A 90 -6.57 7.73 -6.90
C GLY A 90 -6.65 8.84 -5.85
N ALA A 91 -5.59 9.10 -5.09
CA ALA A 91 -5.54 10.27 -4.22
C ALA A 91 -5.61 11.57 -5.05
N GLY A 92 -6.25 12.59 -4.48
CA GLY A 92 -6.26 13.96 -5.01
C GLY A 92 -5.03 14.73 -4.54
N ARG A 93 -4.62 14.50 -3.29
CA ARG A 93 -3.39 15.02 -2.68
C ARG A 93 -2.78 13.95 -1.78
N GLY A 94 -1.46 13.80 -1.82
CA GLY A 94 -0.69 12.96 -0.92
C GLY A 94 0.19 13.84 -0.03
N PHE A 95 -0.01 13.79 1.28
CA PHE A 95 0.84 14.45 2.26
C PHE A 95 1.67 13.39 2.96
N LEU A 96 2.95 13.69 3.19
CA LEU A 96 3.84 12.83 3.97
C LEU A 96 4.06 13.47 5.33
N ILE A 97 3.98 12.67 6.37
CA ILE A 97 4.34 13.06 7.73
C ILE A 97 5.38 12.09 8.27
N ASP A 98 6.35 12.61 9.02
CA ASP A 98 7.33 11.76 9.67
C ASP A 98 6.68 11.03 10.85
N GLU A 99 6.93 9.72 10.97
CA GLU A 99 6.42 8.86 12.04
C GLU A 99 6.56 9.42 13.47
N PRO A 100 7.69 10.02 13.91
CA PRO A 100 7.79 10.61 15.25
C PRO A 100 6.87 11.81 15.49
N THR A 101 6.33 12.42 14.43
CA THR A 101 5.36 13.53 14.53
C THR A 101 3.92 13.01 14.53
N ALA A 102 3.70 11.75 14.14
CA ALA A 102 2.39 11.12 13.99
C ALA A 102 2.00 10.22 15.17
N ALA A 103 2.98 9.78 15.97
CA ALA A 103 2.80 8.97 17.18
C ALA A 103 2.52 9.86 18.42
#